data_AF-A0A1W1UY86-F1
#
_entry.id   AF-A0A1W1UY86-F1
#
_cell.length_a   1.000
_cell.length_b   1.000
_cell.length_c   1.000
_cell.angle_alpha   90.00
_cell.angle_beta   90.00
_cell.angle_gamma   90.00
#
_symmetry.space_group_name_H-M   'P 1'
#
loop_
_entity.id
_entity.type
_entity.pdbx_description
1 polymer ?
#
loop_
_entity_poly.entity_id
_entity_poly.type
_entity_poly.pdbx_seq_one_letter_code
_entity_poly.pdbx_strand_id
1 'polypeptide(L)'
;ELKDSGVTVTALCPGATDTDFFERAGAEDTTAAQGSLANPKDVAKDGYTALMNGEMRVISGITNKIQAMLSNITPDNLVAAGMRKMFEEQK
;
A
#
# COMPACT_ATOMS: atom_id res chain seq x y z
N GLU A 1 -10.06 -20.91 3.48
CA GLU A 1 -9.32 -21.72 2.48
C GLU A 1 -8.18 -22.53 3.09
N LEU A 2 -7.34 -21.93 3.95
CA LEU A 2 -6.14 -22.59 4.50
C LEU A 2 -6.32 -23.21 5.90
N LYS A 3 -7.56 -23.31 6.40
CA LYS A 3 -7.84 -23.88 7.73
C LYS A 3 -7.32 -25.32 7.78
N ASP A 4 -6.59 -25.65 8.84
CA ASP A 4 -6.00 -26.98 9.09
C ASP A 4 -4.91 -27.43 8.09
N SER A 5 -4.42 -26.53 7.22
CA SER A 5 -3.35 -26.84 6.26
C SER A 5 -1.92 -26.68 6.81
N GLY A 6 -1.75 -26.02 7.95
CA GLY A 6 -0.45 -25.62 8.47
C GLY A 6 0.22 -24.46 7.72
N VAL A 7 -0.45 -23.87 6.71
CA VAL A 7 0.05 -22.74 5.93
C VAL A 7 -0.60 -21.44 6.40
N THR A 8 0.23 -20.42 6.67
CA THR A 8 -0.21 -19.06 6.95
C THR A 8 0.05 -18.17 5.75
N VAL A 9 -0.94 -17.38 5.35
CA VAL A 9 -0.83 -16.37 4.30
C VAL A 9 -1.35 -15.04 4.82
N THR A 10 -0.61 -13.98 4.53
CA THR A 10 -0.95 -12.61 4.91
C THR A 10 -0.85 -11.70 3.70
N ALA A 11 -1.91 -10.94 3.43
CA ALA A 11 -1.89 -9.88 2.43
C ALA A 11 -1.27 -8.60 3.01
N LEU A 12 -0.06 -8.26 2.56
CA LEU A 12 0.56 -6.97 2.84
C LEU A 12 0.05 -5.92 1.84
N CYS A 13 -0.59 -4.86 2.33
CA CYS A 13 -1.16 -3.78 1.54
C CYS A 13 -0.46 -2.45 1.89
N PRO A 14 0.71 -2.16 1.32
CA PRO A 14 1.43 -0.91 1.55
C PRO A 14 0.90 0.21 0.64
N GLY A 15 1.16 1.45 1.01
CA GLY A 15 1.12 2.59 0.10
C GLY A 15 2.39 2.70 -0.74
N ALA A 16 2.56 3.82 -1.45
CA ALA A 16 3.77 4.12 -2.20
C ALA A 16 5.00 4.00 -1.27
N THR A 17 5.98 3.18 -1.67
CA THR A 17 7.13 2.78 -0.83
C THR A 17 8.42 3.08 -1.58
N ASP A 18 9.40 3.63 -0.87
CA ASP A 18 10.71 4.03 -1.42
C ASP A 18 11.54 2.81 -1.81
N THR A 19 11.40 2.40 -3.06
CA THR A 19 12.02 1.24 -3.70
C THR A 19 12.27 1.56 -5.17
N ASP A 20 13.15 0.78 -5.81
CA ASP A 20 13.43 0.88 -7.25
C ASP A 20 12.21 0.57 -8.15
N PHE A 21 11.04 0.28 -7.58
CA PHE A 21 9.82 0.02 -8.34
C PHE A 21 9.47 1.17 -9.29
N PHE A 22 9.50 2.42 -8.81
CA PHE A 22 9.10 3.57 -9.63
C PHE A 22 10.08 3.83 -10.78
N GLU A 23 11.38 3.68 -10.54
CA GLU A 23 12.41 3.71 -11.59
C GLU A 23 12.16 2.62 -12.63
N ARG A 24 12.03 1.37 -12.19
CA ARG A 24 11.86 0.21 -13.07
C ARG A 24 10.56 0.24 -13.87
N ALA A 25 9.52 0.84 -13.30
CA ALA A 25 8.23 1.01 -13.95
C ALA A 25 8.18 2.23 -14.89
N GLY A 26 9.21 3.09 -14.90
CA GLY A 26 9.17 4.37 -15.62
C GLY A 26 8.10 5.31 -15.05
N ALA A 27 7.89 5.27 -13.74
CA ALA A 27 6.82 5.98 -13.03
C ALA A 27 7.37 7.00 -12.01
N GLU A 28 8.65 7.34 -12.10
CA GLU A 28 9.35 8.26 -11.19
C GLU A 28 8.71 9.65 -11.15
N ASP A 29 8.19 10.11 -12.28
CA ASP A 29 7.59 11.44 -12.39
C ASP A 29 6.12 11.48 -11.92
N THR A 30 5.54 10.34 -11.51
CA THR A 30 4.15 10.30 -11.04
C THR A 30 3.98 11.02 -9.70
N THR A 31 2.79 11.57 -9.47
CA THR A 31 2.45 12.22 -8.19
C THR A 31 2.63 11.30 -6.99
N ALA A 32 2.40 9.99 -7.15
CA ALA A 32 2.65 8.99 -6.11
C ALA A 32 4.15 8.87 -5.78
N ALA A 33 5.01 8.82 -6.80
CA ALA A 33 6.46 8.70 -6.64
C ALA A 33 7.10 9.97 -6.05
N GLN A 34 6.59 11.14 -6.42
CA GLN A 34 7.04 12.45 -5.91
C GLN A 34 6.44 12.81 -4.53
N GLY A 35 5.56 11.97 -4.00
CA GLY A 35 4.90 12.17 -2.71
C GLY A 35 5.74 11.70 -1.51
N SER A 36 5.09 11.61 -0.35
CA SER A 36 5.70 10.97 0.82
C SER A 36 5.70 9.45 0.65
N LEU A 37 6.87 8.88 0.37
CA LEU A 37 7.08 7.44 0.28
C LEU A 37 7.27 6.81 1.66
N ALA A 38 6.75 5.59 1.83
CA ALA A 38 6.98 4.79 3.02
C ALA A 38 8.40 4.21 3.04
N ASN A 39 8.98 4.07 4.22
CA ASN A 39 10.27 3.40 4.38
C ASN A 39 10.11 1.88 4.13
N PRO A 40 10.88 1.28 3.19
CA PRO A 40 10.74 -0.13 2.84
C PRO A 40 11.03 -1.08 4.00
N LYS A 41 11.92 -0.69 4.92
CA LYS A 41 12.24 -1.49 6.11
C LYS A 41 11.05 -1.62 7.05
N ASP A 42 10.32 -0.53 7.24
CA ASP A 42 9.13 -0.53 8.10
C ASP A 42 7.99 -1.33 7.46
N VAL A 43 7.80 -1.17 6.14
CA VAL A 43 6.82 -1.96 5.37
C VAL A 43 7.11 -3.47 5.45
N ALA A 44 8.36 -3.87 5.28
CA ALA A 44 8.77 -5.26 5.40
C ALA A 44 8.57 -5.80 6.83
N LYS A 45 8.90 -4.98 7.84
CA LYS A 45 8.73 -5.33 9.26
C LYS A 45 7.25 -5.53 9.61
N ASP A 46 6.37 -4.65 9.15
CA ASP A 46 4.93 -4.74 9.34
C ASP A 46 4.39 -6.05 8.74
N GLY A 47 4.76 -6.34 7.48
CA GLY A 47 4.38 -7.56 6.79
C GLY A 47 4.84 -8.83 7.51
N TYR A 48 6.11 -8.86 7.91
CA TYR A 48 6.67 -10.01 8.63
C TYR A 48 6.00 -10.22 9.99
N THR A 49 5.78 -9.14 10.74
CA THR A 49 5.14 -9.23 12.06
C THR A 49 3.71 -9.75 11.94
N ALA A 50 2.93 -9.23 11.00
CA ALA A 50 1.56 -9.66 10.74
C ALA A 50 1.50 -11.13 10.32
N LEU A 51 2.43 -11.57 9.46
CA LEU A 51 2.55 -12.98 9.07
C LEU A 51 2.82 -13.89 10.27
N MET A 52 3.77 -13.51 11.13
CA MET A 52 4.12 -14.28 12.33
C MET A 52 2.98 -14.33 13.35
N ASN A 53 2.12 -13.31 13.37
CA ASN A 53 0.93 -13.26 14.22
C ASN A 53 -0.28 -14.02 13.64
N GLY A 54 -0.18 -14.55 12.41
CA GLY A 54 -1.29 -15.22 11.74
C GLY A 54 -2.39 -14.26 11.24
N GLU A 55 -2.07 -12.98 11.05
CA GLU A 55 -3.02 -11.99 10.56
C GLU A 55 -3.30 -12.21 9.07
N MET A 56 -4.57 -12.18 8.65
CA MET A 56 -4.92 -12.39 7.23
C MET A 56 -4.48 -11.23 6.32
N ARG A 57 -4.40 -10.01 6.87
CA ARG A 57 -4.05 -8.80 6.12
C ARG A 57 -3.45 -7.75 7.03
N VAL A 58 -2.45 -7.02 6.54
CA VAL A 58 -1.92 -5.82 7.17
C VAL A 58 -1.86 -4.67 6.17
N ILE A 59 -2.33 -3.50 6.57
CA ILE A 59 -2.10 -2.25 5.85
C ILE A 59 -0.92 -1.57 6.54
N SER A 60 0.21 -1.37 5.84
CA SER A 60 1.41 -0.80 6.46
C SER A 60 1.35 0.72 6.52
N GLY A 61 1.73 1.29 7.68
CA GLY A 61 1.74 2.73 7.92
C GLY A 61 0.38 3.33 8.31
N ILE A 62 0.41 4.30 9.24
CA ILE A 62 -0.80 4.95 9.78
C ILE A 62 -1.53 5.75 8.69
N THR A 63 -0.80 6.48 7.85
CA THR A 63 -1.37 7.28 6.76
C THR A 63 -2.18 6.42 5.78
N ASN A 64 -1.64 5.25 5.39
CA ASN A 64 -2.34 4.33 4.48
C ASN A 64 -3.56 3.71 5.15
N LYS A 65 -3.50 3.37 6.45
CA LYS A 65 -4.66 2.89 7.20
C LYS A 65 -5.79 3.92 7.21
N ILE A 66 -5.47 5.19 7.44
CA ILE A 66 -6.44 6.29 7.43
C ILE A 66 -7.02 6.47 6.02
N GLN A 67 -6.18 6.49 4.98
CA GLN A 67 -6.64 6.61 3.59
C GLN A 67 -7.59 5.48 3.20
N ALA A 68 -7.25 4.23 3.53
CA ALA A 68 -8.09 3.08 3.28
C ALA A 68 -9.44 3.19 4.02
N MET A 69 -9.44 3.66 5.27
CA MET A 69 -10.68 3.90 6.01
C MET A 69 -11.55 4.96 5.36
N LEU A 70 -10.96 6.10 4.97
CA LEU A 70 -11.68 7.20 4.31
C LEU A 70 -12.26 6.78 2.95
N SER A 71 -11.58 5.88 2.23
CA SER A 71 -12.07 5.38 0.94
C SER A 71 -13.40 4.63 1.06
N ASN A 72 -13.69 3.98 2.19
CA ASN A 72 -14.94 3.25 2.41
C ASN A 72 -16.17 4.16 2.62
N ILE A 73 -15.95 5.43 2.97
CA ILE A 73 -17.03 6.40 3.23
C ILE A 73 -17.10 7.48 2.14
N THR A 74 -16.17 7.46 1.18
CA THR A 74 -16.09 8.43 0.10
C THR A 74 -16.74 7.83 -1.15
N PRO A 75 -17.57 8.59 -1.90
CA PRO A 75 -18.12 8.13 -3.17
C PRO A 75 -17.05 7.64 -4.16
N ASP A 76 -17.33 6.52 -4.84
CA ASP A 76 -16.39 5.83 -5.73
C ASP A 76 -15.80 6.75 -6.82
N ASN A 77 -16.60 7.68 -7.35
CA ASN A 77 -16.13 8.62 -8.38
C ASN A 77 -15.03 9.55 -7.86
N LEU A 78 -15.09 9.95 -6.59
CA LEU A 78 -14.07 10.78 -5.96
C LEU A 78 -12.82 9.97 -5.61
N VAL A 79 -13.00 8.73 -5.14
CA VAL A 79 -11.89 7.80 -4.89
C VAL A 79 -11.13 7.54 -6.20
N ALA A 80 -11.86 7.26 -7.28
CA ALA A 80 -11.27 7.04 -8.61
C ALA A 80 -10.57 8.29 -9.16
N ALA A 81 -11.15 9.49 -8.99
CA ALA A 81 -10.52 10.74 -9.39
C ALA A 81 -9.22 11.01 -8.60
N GLY A 82 -9.22 10.73 -7.29
CA GLY A 82 -8.02 10.81 -6.46
C GLY A 82 -6.94 9.82 -6.91
N MET A 83 -7.32 8.57 -7.17
CA MET A 83 -6.40 7.54 -7.65
C MET A 83 -5.79 7.92 -9.00
N ARG A 84 -6.60 8.46 -9.93
CA ARG A 84 -6.10 8.97 -11.21
C ARG A 84 -5.03 10.03 -11.01
N LYS A 85 -5.28 11.00 -10.13
CA LYS A 85 -4.31 12.07 -9.83
C LYS A 85 -2.98 11.52 -9.29
N MET A 86 -3.01 10.44 -8.51
CA MET A 86 -1.77 9.81 -8.02
C MET A 86 -0.90 9.24 -9.13
N PHE A 87 -1.48 8.78 -10.24
CA PHE A 87 -0.74 8.23 -11.39
C PHE A 87 -0.43 9.26 -12.48
N GLU A 88 -0.84 10.51 -12.32
CA GLU A 88 -0.48 11.59 -13.24
C GLU A 88 0.96 12.04 -13.00
N GLU A 89 1.70 12.26 -14.10
CA GLU A 89 3.05 12.82 -14.08
C GLU A 89 3.01 14.29 -13.63
N GLN A 90 3.91 14.67 -12.73
CA GLN A 90 4.15 16.06 -12.38
C GLN A 90 5.04 16.69 -13.46
N LYS A 91 4.47 17.60 -14.24
CA LYS A 91 5.20 18.42 -15.22
C LYS A 91 5.97 19.55 -14.55
#